data_AF-A0A922YGZ8-F1
#
_entry.id   AF-A0A922YGZ8-F1
#
_cell.length_a   1.000
_cell.length_b   1.000
_cell.length_c   1.000
_cell.angle_alpha   90.00
_cell.angle_beta   90.00
_cell.angle_gamma   90.00
#
_symmetry.space_group_name_H-M   'P 1'
#
loop_
_entity.id
_entity.type
_entity.pdbx_description
1 polymer ?
#
loop_
_entity_poly.entity_id
_entity_poly.type
_entity_poly.pdbx_seq_one_letter_code
_entity_poly.pdbx_strand_id
1 'polypeptide(L)'
;MEQDTHVAHEIAVSDVAFEQIVKAIASLSLERSRFVKFKDVLIYALARYQEPKEDHAAGLVAQLPVDGPIRIYVRLNSKENAAVERLKGELSAKTKVHCGVRETLVFCALLVAQGEFSTCKIPAGKITL
;
A
#
# COMPACT_ATOMS: atom_id res chain seq x y z
N MET A 1 -22.69 -16.35 -13.55
CA MET A 1 -22.39 -14.92 -13.36
C MET A 1 -21.91 -14.78 -11.93
N GLU A 2 -20.61 -14.73 -11.69
CA GLU A 2 -20.11 -14.37 -10.37
C GLU A 2 -20.51 -12.91 -10.14
N GLN A 3 -21.30 -12.64 -9.10
CA GLN A 3 -21.53 -11.26 -8.68
C GLN A 3 -20.17 -10.69 -8.27
N ASP A 4 -19.72 -9.64 -8.96
CA ASP A 4 -18.55 -8.86 -8.55
C ASP A 4 -18.90 -8.14 -7.24
N THR A 5 -18.78 -8.86 -6.13
CA THR A 5 -18.97 -8.32 -4.80
C THR A 5 -17.82 -7.36 -4.54
N HIS A 6 -18.18 -6.12 -4.21
CA HIS A 6 -17.22 -5.11 -3.85
C HIS A 6 -17.24 -4.85 -2.35
N VAL A 7 -16.06 -4.82 -1.74
CA VAL A 7 -15.85 -4.47 -0.34
C VAL A 7 -15.28 -3.06 -0.28
N ALA A 8 -15.96 -2.17 0.45
CA ALA A 8 -15.46 -0.83 0.74
C ALA A 8 -14.70 -0.85 2.07
N HIS A 9 -13.45 -0.45 2.03
CA HIS A 9 -12.60 -0.27 3.19
C HIS A 9 -12.48 1.22 3.49
N GLU A 10 -12.96 1.62 4.67
CA GLU A 10 -12.65 2.92 5.26
C GLU A 10 -11.47 2.73 6.21
N ILE A 11 -10.33 3.34 5.88
CA ILE A 11 -9.16 3.35 6.75
C ILE A 11 -8.87 4.78 7.21
N ALA A 12 -8.40 4.92 8.44
CA ALA A 12 -7.92 6.18 9.01
C ALA A 12 -6.40 6.07 9.22
N VAL A 13 -5.61 6.96 8.64
CA VAL A 13 -4.14 6.85 8.60
C VAL A 13 -3.45 8.10 9.16
N SER A 14 -2.23 7.91 9.66
CA SER A 14 -1.33 8.99 10.09
C SER A 14 -0.82 9.81 8.90
N ASP A 15 -0.32 11.02 9.17
CA ASP A 15 0.28 11.89 8.15
C ASP A 15 1.45 11.21 7.44
N VAL A 16 2.27 10.47 8.19
CA VAL A 16 3.43 9.71 7.64
C VAL A 16 2.96 8.63 6.68
N ALA A 17 1.94 7.85 7.06
CA ALA A 17 1.37 6.82 6.19
C ALA A 17 0.69 7.43 4.95
N PHE A 18 0.01 8.57 5.13
CA PHE A 18 -0.58 9.30 4.02
C PHE A 18 0.47 9.80 3.03
N GLU A 19 1.61 10.31 3.51
CA GLU A 19 2.73 10.72 2.67
C GLU A 19 3.25 9.56 1.81
N GLN A 20 3.37 8.36 2.37
CA GLN A 20 3.76 7.17 1.59
C GLN A 20 2.74 6.84 0.49
N ILE A 21 1.44 6.98 0.78
CA ILE A 21 0.39 6.77 -0.22
C ILE A 21 0.50 7.79 -1.35
N VAL A 22 0.69 9.06 -1.03
CA VAL A 22 0.87 10.13 -2.03
C VAL A 22 2.12 9.89 -2.87
N LYS A 23 3.25 9.54 -2.23
CA LYS A 23 4.51 9.20 -2.92
C LYS A 23 4.32 8.02 -3.87
N ALA A 24 3.63 6.97 -3.43
CA ALA A 24 3.35 5.80 -4.25
C ALA A 24 2.49 6.15 -5.49
N ILE A 25 1.46 6.97 -5.30
CA ILE A 25 0.61 7.47 -6.40
C ILE A 25 1.44 8.30 -7.38
N ALA A 26 2.27 9.21 -6.89
CA ALA A 26 3.13 10.04 -7.71
C ALA A 26 4.12 9.17 -8.53
N SER A 27 4.83 8.25 -7.87
CA SER A 27 5.78 7.34 -8.52
C SER A 27 5.12 6.53 -9.62
N LEU A 28 3.99 5.88 -9.32
CA LEU A 28 3.30 5.05 -10.30
C LEU A 28 2.63 5.89 -11.40
N SER A 29 2.20 7.11 -11.10
CA SER A 29 1.65 8.02 -12.12
C SER A 29 2.70 8.43 -13.15
N LEU A 30 3.92 8.74 -12.67
CA LEU A 30 5.05 9.08 -13.53
C LEU A 30 5.48 7.88 -14.38
N GLU A 31 5.59 6.69 -13.79
CA GLU A 31 5.91 5.45 -14.52
C GLU A 31 4.88 5.15 -15.62
N ARG A 32 3.59 5.38 -15.34
CA ARG A 32 2.49 5.07 -16.27
C ARG A 32 2.15 6.21 -17.21
N SER A 33 2.80 7.37 -17.09
CA SER A 33 2.47 8.61 -17.83
C SER A 33 0.98 8.97 -17.79
N ARG A 34 0.31 8.69 -16.66
CA ARG A 34 -1.09 9.06 -16.40
C ARG A 34 -1.33 9.13 -14.90
N PHE A 35 -2.28 9.95 -14.46
CA PHE A 35 -2.68 9.94 -13.06
C PHE A 35 -3.28 8.57 -12.67
N VAL A 36 -2.79 8.02 -11.56
CA VAL A 36 -3.31 6.77 -10.98
C VAL A 36 -3.95 7.02 -9.61
N LYS A 37 -4.90 6.17 -9.23
CA LYS A 37 -5.55 6.21 -7.91
C LYS A 37 -4.83 5.29 -6.94
N PHE A 38 -5.10 5.45 -5.65
CA PHE A 38 -4.54 4.54 -4.64
C PHE A 38 -4.90 3.06 -4.91
N LYS A 39 -6.12 2.79 -5.41
CA LYS A 39 -6.50 1.44 -5.85
C LYS A 39 -5.53 0.85 -6.88
N ASP A 40 -5.08 1.65 -7.85
CA ASP A 40 -4.14 1.20 -8.88
C ASP A 40 -2.77 0.84 -8.27
N VAL A 41 -2.32 1.60 -7.27
CA VAL A 41 -1.12 1.32 -6.49
C VAL A 41 -1.24 -0.04 -5.79
N LEU A 42 -2.37 -0.31 -5.15
CA LEU A 42 -2.61 -1.58 -4.46
C LEU A 42 -2.58 -2.77 -5.43
N ILE A 43 -3.29 -2.68 -6.54
CA ILE A 43 -3.30 -3.74 -7.56
C ILE A 43 -1.89 -3.96 -8.12
N TYR A 44 -1.17 -2.87 -8.38
CA TYR A 44 0.19 -2.92 -8.90
C TYR A 44 1.15 -3.63 -7.94
N ALA A 45 1.09 -3.30 -6.65
CA ALA A 45 1.88 -3.93 -5.61
C ALA A 45 1.51 -5.41 -5.44
N LEU A 46 0.22 -5.71 -5.27
CA LEU A 46 -0.28 -7.08 -5.04
C LEU A 46 0.04 -8.03 -6.20
N ALA A 47 0.04 -7.54 -7.44
CA ALA A 47 0.38 -8.34 -8.61
C ALA A 47 1.88 -8.67 -8.74
N ARG A 48 2.76 -7.91 -8.08
CA ARG A 48 4.22 -8.06 -8.15
C ARG A 48 4.82 -8.62 -6.87
N TYR A 49 4.08 -8.50 -5.78
CA TYR A 49 4.50 -8.97 -4.49
C TYR A 49 4.59 -10.51 -4.48
N GLN A 50 5.78 -11.01 -4.16
CA GLN A 50 6.03 -12.45 -4.02
C GLN A 50 6.01 -12.86 -2.54
N GLU A 51 6.88 -12.25 -1.73
CA GLU A 51 7.03 -12.51 -0.30
C GLU A 51 7.63 -11.25 0.37
N PRO A 52 7.37 -10.95 1.66
CA PRO A 52 7.92 -9.76 2.27
C PRO A 52 9.39 -9.99 2.64
N LYS A 53 10.29 -9.19 2.06
CA LYS A 53 11.71 -9.16 2.46
C LYS A 53 11.82 -8.56 3.87
N GLU A 54 12.87 -8.93 4.61
CA GLU A 54 13.08 -8.44 5.98
C GLU A 54 13.11 -6.90 6.05
N ASP A 55 13.76 -6.25 5.09
CA ASP A 55 13.85 -4.78 5.00
C ASP A 55 12.47 -4.12 4.82
N HIS A 56 11.55 -4.76 4.10
CA HIS A 56 10.20 -4.22 3.89
C HIS A 56 9.34 -4.30 5.15
N ALA A 57 9.45 -5.42 5.87
CA ALA A 57 8.78 -5.61 7.15
C ALA A 57 9.30 -4.60 8.19
N ALA A 58 10.62 -4.38 8.24
CA ALA A 58 11.23 -3.36 9.08
C ALA A 58 10.74 -1.94 8.71
N GLY A 59 10.62 -1.64 7.42
CA GLY A 59 10.09 -0.36 6.93
C GLY A 59 8.65 -0.08 7.37
N LEU A 60 7.79 -1.10 7.42
CA LEU A 60 6.43 -0.98 7.97
C LEU A 60 6.46 -0.77 9.48
N VAL A 61 7.25 -1.57 10.21
CA VAL A 61 7.35 -1.48 11.67
C VAL A 61 7.83 -0.10 12.11
N ALA A 62 8.76 0.52 11.37
CA ALA A 62 9.23 1.88 11.64
C ALA A 62 8.15 2.96 11.47
N GLN A 63 7.04 2.66 10.81
CA GLN A 63 5.92 3.59 10.62
C GLN A 63 4.74 3.32 11.55
N LEU A 64 4.83 2.31 12.41
CA LEU A 64 3.78 2.03 13.38
C LEU A 64 3.84 3.06 14.54
N PRO A 65 2.68 3.53 15.04
CA PRO A 65 1.32 3.25 14.54
C PRO A 65 1.01 3.97 13.22
N VAL A 66 0.34 3.28 12.30
CA VAL A 66 -0.11 3.85 11.02
C VAL A 66 -1.49 4.50 11.09
N ASP A 67 -2.19 4.38 12.23
CA ASP A 67 -3.49 5.02 12.43
C ASP A 67 -3.37 6.53 12.67
N GLY A 68 -4.40 7.27 12.28
CA GLY A 68 -4.40 8.72 12.39
C GLY A 68 -5.67 9.36 11.83
N PRO A 69 -5.70 10.69 11.68
CA PRO A 69 -6.92 11.44 11.42
C PRO A 69 -7.39 11.38 9.96
N ILE A 70 -6.52 11.00 9.01
CA ILE A 70 -6.82 11.11 7.57
C ILE A 70 -7.62 9.90 7.12
N ARG A 71 -8.86 10.11 6.66
CA ARG A 71 -9.73 9.04 6.18
C ARG A 71 -9.56 8.80 4.68
N ILE A 72 -9.39 7.53 4.32
CA ILE A 72 -9.24 7.08 2.94
C ILE A 72 -10.24 5.95 2.68
N TYR A 73 -10.93 6.05 1.55
CA TYR A 73 -11.89 5.06 1.09
C TYR A 73 -11.33 4.30 -0.11
N VAL A 74 -11.29 2.98 -0.01
CA VAL A 74 -10.84 2.09 -1.09
C VAL A 74 -11.90 1.02 -1.34
N ARG A 75 -12.26 0.82 -2.61
CA ARG A 75 -13.20 -0.22 -3.02
C ARG A 75 -12.47 -1.34 -3.76
N LEU A 76 -12.44 -2.52 -3.15
CA LEU A 76 -11.83 -3.72 -3.70
C LEU A 76 -12.90 -4.69 -4.19
N ASN A 77 -12.67 -5.43 -5.27
CA ASN A 77 -13.49 -6.59 -5.61
C ASN A 77 -13.07 -7.81 -4.77
N SER A 78 -13.83 -8.92 -4.85
CA SER A 78 -13.55 -10.15 -4.11
C SER A 78 -12.13 -10.67 -4.28
N LYS A 79 -11.60 -10.64 -5.52
CA LYS A 79 -10.24 -11.13 -5.83
C LYS A 79 -9.16 -10.25 -5.20
N GLU A 80 -9.29 -8.93 -5.34
CA GLU A 80 -8.40 -7.95 -4.73
C GLU A 80 -8.43 -8.06 -3.19
N ASN A 81 -9.62 -8.22 -2.61
CA ASN A 81 -9.79 -8.36 -1.18
C ASN A 81 -9.15 -9.64 -0.64
N ALA A 82 -9.31 -10.77 -1.34
CA ALA A 82 -8.65 -12.02 -0.96
C ALA A 82 -7.12 -11.91 -1.01
N ALA A 83 -6.57 -11.16 -1.97
CA ALA A 83 -5.13 -10.89 -2.04
C ALA A 83 -4.63 -10.05 -0.85
N VAL A 84 -5.42 -9.05 -0.42
CA VAL A 84 -5.14 -8.26 0.79
C VAL A 84 -5.19 -9.13 2.04
N GLU A 85 -6.20 -9.98 2.17
CA GLU A 85 -6.34 -10.89 3.31
C GLU A 85 -5.18 -11.89 3.44
N ARG A 86 -4.69 -12.42 2.31
CA ARG A 86 -3.48 -13.24 2.28
C ARG A 86 -2.26 -12.46 2.78
N LEU A 87 -2.02 -11.28 2.20
CA LEU A 87 -0.88 -10.43 2.56
C LEU A 87 -0.91 -10.01 4.03
N LYS A 88 -2.09 -9.72 4.57
CA LYS A 88 -2.31 -9.40 5.98
C LYS A 88 -1.78 -10.51 6.91
N GLY A 89 -2.06 -11.77 6.57
CA GLY A 89 -1.56 -12.93 7.33
C GLY A 89 -0.04 -13.05 7.29
N GLU A 90 0.56 -12.87 6.11
CA GLU A 90 2.01 -12.91 5.92
C GLU A 90 2.73 -11.78 6.68
N LEU A 91 2.21 -10.56 6.61
CA LEU A 91 2.75 -9.41 7.33
C LEU A 91 2.68 -9.58 8.84
N SER A 92 1.56 -10.10 9.35
CA SER A 92 1.40 -10.35 10.78
C SER A 92 2.41 -11.38 11.29
N ALA A 93 2.65 -12.44 10.50
CA ALA A 93 3.65 -13.45 10.82
C ALA A 93 5.08 -12.89 10.78
N LYS A 94 5.40 -12.09 9.75
CA LYS A 94 6.76 -11.57 9.52
C LYS A 94 7.14 -10.47 10.52
N THR A 95 6.24 -9.52 10.79
CA THR A 95 6.51 -8.40 11.69
C THR A 95 6.41 -8.77 13.17
N LYS A 96 5.79 -9.91 13.49
CA LYS A 96 5.39 -10.31 14.86
C LYS A 96 4.47 -9.28 15.54
N VAL A 97 3.81 -8.44 14.75
CA VAL A 97 2.81 -7.46 15.19
C VAL A 97 1.49 -7.78 14.48
N HIS A 98 0.37 -7.51 15.12
CA HIS A 98 -0.93 -7.66 14.44
C HIS A 98 -1.05 -6.62 13.32
N CYS A 99 -1.14 -7.07 12.07
CA CYS A 99 -1.43 -6.21 10.93
C CYS A 99 -2.89 -6.40 10.51
N GLY A 100 -3.63 -5.30 10.44
CA GLY A 100 -4.98 -5.24 9.88
C GLY A 100 -4.95 -4.90 8.39
N VAL A 101 -6.14 -4.60 7.85
CA VAL A 101 -6.29 -4.10 6.47
C VAL A 101 -5.52 -2.80 6.29
N ARG A 102 -5.60 -1.86 7.25
CA ARG A 102 -4.91 -0.57 7.20
C ARG A 102 -3.41 -0.73 6.97
N GLU A 103 -2.75 -1.49 7.83
CA GLU A 103 -1.31 -1.75 7.79
C GLU A 103 -0.92 -2.40 6.45
N THR A 104 -1.76 -3.31 5.97
CA THR A 104 -1.56 -4.00 4.69
C THR A 104 -1.64 -3.05 3.51
N LEU A 105 -2.62 -2.14 3.50
CA LEU A 105 -2.77 -1.14 2.42
C LEU A 105 -1.62 -0.12 2.44
N VAL A 106 -1.18 0.31 3.62
CA VAL A 106 -0.03 1.21 3.78
C VAL A 106 1.26 0.52 3.33
N PHE A 107 1.44 -0.75 3.66
CA PHE A 107 2.58 -1.55 3.19
C PHE A 107 2.66 -1.63 1.67
N CYS A 108 1.54 -1.86 0.97
CA CYS A 108 1.52 -1.83 -0.49
C CYS A 108 1.96 -0.47 -1.05
N ALA A 109 1.51 0.63 -0.45
CA ALA A 109 1.99 1.97 -0.81
C ALA A 109 3.49 2.14 -0.56
N LEU A 110 3.98 1.68 0.60
CA LEU A 110 5.39 1.76 0.96
C LEU A 110 6.29 1.12 -0.09
N LEU A 111 5.98 -0.11 -0.51
CA LEU A 111 6.77 -0.84 -1.51
C LEU A 111 6.87 -0.08 -2.84
N VAL A 112 5.76 0.52 -3.27
CA VAL A 112 5.72 1.30 -4.51
C VAL A 112 6.46 2.63 -4.33
N ALA A 113 6.29 3.31 -3.19
CA ALA A 113 6.97 4.57 -2.88
C ALA A 113 8.50 4.40 -2.81
N GLN A 114 8.98 3.28 -2.28
CA GLN A 114 10.41 2.93 -2.22
C GLN A 114 10.99 2.47 -3.57
N GLY A 115 10.15 2.34 -4.60
CA GLY A 115 10.58 1.93 -5.92
C GLY A 115 10.99 0.46 -6.01
N GLU A 116 10.49 -0.40 -5.11
CA GLU A 116 10.79 -1.85 -5.11
C GLU A 116 10.43 -2.51 -6.46
N PHE A 117 9.46 -1.93 -7.14
CA PHE A 117 8.89 -2.42 -8.39
C PHE A 117 9.12 -1.50 -9.58
N SER A 118 9.64 -0.28 -9.35
CA SER A 118 9.68 0.79 -10.34
C SER A 118 11.09 1.04 -10.84
N THR A 119 11.21 1.33 -12.13
CA THR A 119 12.44 1.87 -12.73
C THR A 119 12.58 3.37 -12.49
N CYS A 120 11.50 4.06 -12.10
CA CYS A 120 11.49 5.47 -11.75
C CYS A 120 11.60 5.63 -10.22
N LYS A 121 12.83 5.79 -9.72
CA LYS A 121 13.06 6.22 -8.35
C LYS A 121 12.82 7.73 -8.27
N ILE A 122 11.72 8.17 -7.64
CA ILE A 122 11.62 9.57 -7.25
C ILE A 122 12.72 9.81 -6.20
N PRO A 123 13.71 10.68 -6.46
CA PRO A 123 14.75 10.96 -5.48
C PRO A 123 14.09 11.53 -4.22
N ALA A 124 14.47 11.02 -3.05
CA ALA A 124 13.88 11.35 -1.75
C ALA A 124 13.95 12.84 -1.32
N GLY A 125 14.36 13.75 -2.19
CA GLY A 125 14.41 15.20 -1.95
C GLY A 125 13.71 16.08 -2.99
N LYS A 126 12.98 15.50 -3.98
CA LYS A 126 12.29 16.29 -5.02
C LYS A 126 10.78 16.48 -4.79
N ILE A 127 10.21 15.89 -3.75
CA ILE A 127 8.84 16.18 -3.32
C ILE A 127 8.97 17.12 -2.12
N THR A 128 8.98 18.42 -2.39
CA THR A 128 8.70 19.45 -1.38
C THR A 128 7.20 19.71 -1.49
N LEU A 129 6.43 19.34 -0.46
CA LEU A 129 5.04 19.75 -0.30
C LEU A 129 4.99 21.21 0.14
#